data_AF-A0A535DEA8-F1
#
_entry.id   AF-A0A535DEA8-F1
#
_cell.length_a   1.000
_cell.length_b   1.000
_cell.length_c   1.000
_cell.angle_alpha   90.00
_cell.angle_beta   90.00
_cell.angle_gamma   90.00
#
_symmetry.space_group_name_H-M   'P 1'
#
loop_
_entity.id
_entity.type
_entity.pdbx_description
1 polymer ?
#
loop_
_entity_poly.entity_id
_entity_poly.type
_entity_poly.pdbx_seq_one_letter_code
_entity_poly.pdbx_strand_id
1 'polypeptide(L)'
;MAPTTRTVAPTVAPTQAPTVPPTVAPTARPTVAPTVNRCGAPPNPWNYTFCGGSFITNPPSTFCSYFNCIATFSNGRGYVMQCSDGTFSKSGGISGSCSGHGGNARALYAP
;
A
#
# COMPACT_ATOMS: atom_id res chain seq x y z
N MET A 1 82.35 29.09 -27.60
CA MET A 1 81.65 29.34 -26.32
C MET A 1 80.30 29.98 -26.68
N ALA A 2 79.27 29.18 -26.99
CA ALA A 2 78.29 28.51 -26.11
C ALA A 2 77.08 29.40 -25.76
N PRO A 3 75.90 29.21 -26.41
CA PRO A 3 74.63 29.77 -25.95
C PRO A 3 74.00 28.81 -24.91
N THR A 4 73.57 29.34 -23.76
CA THR A 4 72.75 28.59 -22.79
C THR A 4 71.27 28.93 -23.01
N THR A 5 70.56 28.05 -23.71
CA THR A 5 69.10 28.15 -23.85
C THR A 5 68.41 27.49 -22.65
N ARG A 6 67.48 28.22 -22.04
CA ARG A 6 66.78 27.85 -20.80
C ARG A 6 65.57 26.95 -21.10
N THR A 7 65.50 25.87 -20.32
CA THR A 7 64.41 24.92 -20.08
C THR A 7 63.05 25.54 -19.75
N VAL A 8 61.97 25.01 -20.33
CA VAL A 8 60.72 24.68 -19.59
C VAL A 8 59.92 23.61 -20.35
N ALA A 9 59.57 22.51 -19.67
CA ALA A 9 58.63 21.50 -20.16
C ALA A 9 57.21 21.88 -19.72
N PRO A 10 56.17 21.74 -20.56
CA PRO A 10 54.80 22.01 -20.15
C PRO A 10 54.25 20.86 -19.29
N THR A 11 53.72 21.21 -18.11
CA THR A 11 52.97 20.34 -17.22
C THR A 11 51.61 20.02 -17.83
N VAL A 12 51.26 18.72 -17.94
CA VAL A 12 49.92 18.27 -18.37
C VAL A 12 48.97 18.32 -17.17
N ALA A 13 47.87 19.06 -17.30
CA ALA A 13 46.82 19.16 -16.27
C ALA A 13 45.92 17.89 -16.26
N PRO A 14 45.37 17.48 -15.09
CA PRO A 14 44.45 16.36 -15.02
C PRO A 14 43.03 16.77 -15.44
N THR A 15 42.42 15.99 -16.34
CA THR A 15 41.01 16.11 -16.72
C THR A 15 40.13 15.59 -15.58
N GLN A 16 39.30 16.47 -15.00
CA GLN A 16 38.29 16.06 -14.01
C GLN A 16 37.17 15.24 -14.69
N ALA A 17 36.79 14.13 -14.08
CA ALA A 17 35.74 13.24 -14.56
C ALA A 17 34.33 13.90 -14.48
N PRO A 18 33.35 13.51 -15.31
CA PRO A 18 32.01 14.08 -15.26
C PRO A 18 31.24 13.55 -14.05
N THR A 19 30.65 14.46 -13.27
CA THR A 19 29.68 14.14 -12.23
C THR A 19 28.31 13.94 -12.87
N VAL A 20 27.78 12.72 -12.83
CA VAL A 20 26.41 12.42 -13.29
C VAL A 20 25.42 12.96 -12.25
N PRO A 21 24.39 13.74 -12.63
CA PRO A 21 23.38 14.21 -11.69
C PRO A 21 22.47 13.07 -11.22
N PRO A 22 21.92 13.14 -9.99
CA PRO A 22 20.94 12.17 -9.52
C PRO A 22 19.61 12.32 -10.28
N THR A 23 19.13 11.21 -10.83
CA THR A 23 17.78 11.09 -11.39
C THR A 23 16.75 11.31 -10.27
N VAL A 24 15.96 12.38 -10.37
CA VAL A 24 14.84 12.67 -9.46
C VAL A 24 13.79 11.56 -9.62
N ALA A 25 13.46 10.87 -8.53
CA ALA A 25 12.40 9.86 -8.51
C ALA A 25 11.05 10.52 -8.88
N PRO A 26 10.22 9.89 -9.73
CA PRO A 26 8.91 10.44 -10.07
C PRO A 26 8.02 10.44 -8.83
N THR A 27 7.70 11.64 -8.33
CA THR A 27 6.62 11.83 -7.36
C THR A 27 5.29 11.61 -8.09
N ALA A 28 4.82 10.36 -8.14
CA ALA A 28 3.49 10.07 -8.65
C ALA A 28 2.47 10.81 -7.76
N ARG A 29 1.75 11.80 -8.32
CA ARG A 29 0.57 12.38 -7.67
C ARG A 29 -0.41 11.26 -7.31
N PRO A 30 -1.07 11.31 -6.15
CA PRO A 30 -2.14 10.36 -5.87
C PRO A 30 -3.23 10.57 -6.90
N THR A 31 -3.43 9.57 -7.76
CA THR A 31 -4.60 9.48 -8.61
C THR A 31 -5.81 9.54 -7.69
N VAL A 32 -6.67 10.55 -7.85
CA VAL A 32 -7.95 10.63 -7.14
C VAL A 32 -8.71 9.36 -7.49
N ALA A 33 -8.84 8.44 -6.52
CA ALA A 33 -9.56 7.19 -6.73
C ALA A 33 -11.00 7.53 -7.18
N PRO A 34 -11.59 6.74 -8.09
CA PRO A 34 -12.96 6.97 -8.51
C PRO A 34 -13.87 7.03 -7.27
N THR A 35 -14.72 8.07 -7.24
CA THR A 35 -15.72 8.32 -6.19
C THR A 35 -16.87 7.32 -6.32
N VAL A 36 -16.56 6.04 -6.21
CA VAL A 36 -17.58 5.00 -6.06
C VAL A 36 -18.19 5.20 -4.68
N ASN A 37 -19.53 5.25 -4.61
CA ASN A 37 -20.22 5.26 -3.34
C ASN A 37 -20.01 3.91 -2.63
N ARG A 38 -18.98 3.87 -1.77
CA ARG A 38 -18.60 2.69 -0.96
C ARG A 38 -19.35 2.63 0.37
N CYS A 39 -20.35 3.49 0.56
CA CYS A 39 -21.21 3.52 1.75
C CYS A 39 -20.41 3.56 3.06
N GLY A 40 -19.35 4.37 3.07
CA GLY A 40 -18.46 4.54 4.22
C GLY A 40 -17.36 3.47 4.33
N ALA A 41 -17.25 2.49 3.43
CA ALA A 41 -16.06 1.65 3.37
C ALA A 41 -14.87 2.50 2.87
N PRO A 42 -13.68 2.35 3.49
CA PRO A 42 -12.51 3.10 3.07
C PRO A 42 -12.20 2.78 1.59
N PRO A 43 -11.52 3.70 0.86
CA PRO A 43 -11.00 3.41 -0.47
C PRO A 43 -10.29 2.07 -0.43
N ASN A 44 -10.49 1.19 -1.40
CA ASN A 44 -9.83 -0.11 -1.45
C ASN A 44 -9.76 -0.60 -2.91
N PRO A 45 -8.76 -1.41 -3.27
CA PRO A 45 -8.50 -1.77 -4.67
C PRO A 45 -9.57 -2.71 -5.27
N TRP A 46 -10.39 -3.35 -4.44
CA TRP A 46 -11.42 -4.31 -4.87
C TRP A 46 -12.81 -3.69 -5.00
N ASN A 47 -12.92 -2.38 -4.76
CA ASN A 47 -14.17 -1.65 -4.79
C ASN A 47 -15.25 -2.19 -3.83
N TYR A 48 -14.81 -2.77 -2.71
CA TYR A 48 -15.69 -3.26 -1.65
C TYR A 48 -16.48 -2.13 -0.99
N THR A 49 -17.69 -2.45 -0.54
CA THR A 49 -18.68 -1.49 -0.02
C THR A 49 -19.43 -2.07 1.19
N PHE A 50 -20.13 -1.22 1.95
CA PHE A 50 -20.93 -1.63 3.12
C PHE A 50 -22.44 -1.67 2.91
N CYS A 51 -22.96 -1.21 1.76
CA CYS A 51 -24.41 -1.09 1.55
C CYS A 51 -25.05 -2.19 0.68
N GLY A 52 -24.28 -3.12 0.13
CA GLY A 52 -24.82 -4.23 -0.63
C GLY A 52 -23.85 -4.83 -1.63
N GLY A 53 -24.23 -5.96 -2.21
CA GLY A 53 -23.40 -6.76 -3.10
C GLY A 53 -23.28 -8.19 -2.58
N SER A 54 -22.24 -8.89 -3.02
CA SER A 54 -22.00 -10.28 -2.64
C SER A 54 -21.15 -10.38 -1.38
N PHE A 55 -21.46 -11.34 -0.50
CA PHE A 55 -20.64 -11.62 0.67
C PHE A 55 -19.24 -12.10 0.28
N ILE A 56 -18.22 -11.50 0.88
CA ILE A 56 -16.82 -11.86 0.61
C ILE A 56 -16.45 -13.06 1.49
N THR A 57 -16.56 -14.28 0.97
CA THR A 57 -16.14 -15.51 1.67
C THR A 57 -14.69 -15.89 1.37
N ASN A 58 -14.12 -15.41 0.25
CA ASN A 58 -12.74 -15.67 -0.12
C ASN A 58 -11.97 -14.36 -0.40
N PRO A 59 -11.60 -13.61 0.66
CA PRO A 59 -10.81 -12.40 0.49
C PRO A 59 -9.39 -12.74 -0.02
N PRO A 60 -8.75 -11.84 -0.78
CA PRO A 60 -7.37 -12.01 -1.20
C PRO A 60 -6.42 -12.02 0.00
N SER A 61 -5.25 -12.66 -0.13
CA SER A 61 -4.26 -12.76 0.95
C SER A 61 -3.74 -11.40 1.41
N THR A 62 -3.75 -10.39 0.54
CA THR A 62 -3.37 -9.00 0.83
C THR A 62 -4.46 -8.20 1.53
N PHE A 63 -5.62 -8.80 1.83
CA PHE A 63 -6.72 -8.12 2.49
C PHE A 63 -6.31 -7.49 3.82
N CYS A 64 -5.60 -8.23 4.67
CA CYS A 64 -5.16 -7.76 5.99
C CYS A 64 -3.96 -6.80 5.95
N SER A 65 -3.33 -6.65 4.79
CA SER A 65 -2.36 -5.57 4.57
C SER A 65 -3.05 -4.23 4.34
N TYR A 66 -4.32 -4.27 3.95
CA TYR A 66 -5.10 -3.08 3.60
C TYR A 66 -6.12 -2.73 4.69
N PHE A 67 -6.77 -3.73 5.26
CA PHE A 67 -7.75 -3.61 6.32
C PHE A 67 -7.18 -4.15 7.63
N ASN A 68 -7.54 -3.53 8.76
CA ASN A 68 -7.13 -4.00 10.07
C ASN A 68 -7.89 -5.29 10.42
N CYS A 69 -7.23 -6.45 10.34
CA CYS A 69 -7.82 -7.74 10.63
C CYS A 69 -7.65 -8.17 12.08
N ILE A 70 -8.60 -8.96 12.60
CA ILE A 70 -8.41 -9.69 13.84
C ILE A 70 -7.35 -10.79 13.67
N ALA A 71 -6.70 -11.20 14.76
CA ALA A 71 -5.65 -12.22 14.73
C ALA A 71 -6.11 -13.57 14.13
N THR A 72 -7.38 -13.91 14.30
CA THR A 72 -7.97 -15.17 13.82
C THR A 72 -8.62 -15.07 12.43
N PHE A 73 -8.41 -13.97 11.71
CA PHE A 73 -9.07 -13.71 10.42
C PHE A 73 -8.89 -14.85 9.42
N SER A 74 -7.66 -15.35 9.24
CA SER A 74 -7.35 -16.43 8.30
C SER A 74 -8.04 -17.76 8.64
N ASN A 75 -8.45 -17.96 9.90
CA ASN A 75 -9.15 -19.15 10.36
C ASN A 75 -10.67 -19.05 10.16
N GLY A 76 -11.18 -17.85 9.83
CA GLY A 76 -12.59 -17.61 9.64
C GLY A 76 -13.16 -18.39 8.45
N ARG A 77 -14.37 -18.90 8.61
CA ARG A 77 -15.09 -19.72 7.60
C ARG A 77 -16.36 -19.05 7.07
N GLY A 78 -16.64 -17.84 7.52
CA GLY A 78 -17.79 -17.05 7.13
C GLY A 78 -17.44 -16.04 6.05
N TYR A 79 -18.20 -14.94 6.03
CA TYR A 79 -17.89 -13.80 5.19
C TYR A 79 -17.15 -12.71 5.96
N VAL A 80 -16.53 -11.79 5.21
CA VAL A 80 -15.85 -10.62 5.79
C VAL A 80 -16.86 -9.68 6.42
N MET A 81 -16.66 -9.38 7.69
CA MET A 81 -17.49 -8.51 8.49
C MET A 81 -16.60 -7.57 9.31
N GLN A 82 -17.01 -6.30 9.39
CA GLN A 82 -16.43 -5.34 10.31
C GLN A 82 -17.03 -5.54 11.70
N CYS A 83 -16.16 -5.63 12.69
CA CYS A 83 -16.49 -5.63 14.11
C CYS A 83 -16.71 -4.20 14.63
N SER A 84 -17.31 -4.05 15.81
CA SER A 84 -17.64 -2.74 16.38
C SER A 84 -16.41 -1.88 16.71
N ASP A 85 -15.26 -2.50 16.95
CA ASP A 85 -13.98 -1.81 17.14
C ASP A 85 -13.28 -1.39 15.83
N GLY A 86 -13.92 -1.64 14.67
CA GLY A 86 -13.41 -1.30 13.35
C GLY A 86 -12.50 -2.37 12.72
N THR A 87 -12.16 -3.44 13.45
CA THR A 87 -11.41 -4.57 12.90
C THR A 87 -12.27 -5.42 11.97
N PHE A 88 -11.63 -6.23 11.13
CA PHE A 88 -12.30 -7.14 10.20
C PHE A 88 -12.12 -8.61 10.61
N SER A 89 -13.21 -9.36 10.54
CA SER A 89 -13.29 -10.79 10.79
C SER A 89 -13.79 -11.51 9.54
N LYS A 90 -13.27 -12.71 9.24
CA LYS A 90 -13.82 -13.62 8.22
C LYS A 90 -14.79 -14.65 8.84
N SER A 91 -15.40 -14.30 9.97
CA SER A 91 -16.35 -15.18 10.66
C SER A 91 -17.79 -14.66 10.60
N GLY A 92 -18.09 -13.71 9.71
CA GLY A 92 -19.43 -13.18 9.53
C GLY A 92 -20.45 -14.28 9.22
N GLY A 93 -21.62 -14.20 9.86
CA GLY A 93 -22.67 -15.22 9.77
C GLY A 93 -22.49 -16.43 10.71
N ILE A 94 -21.38 -16.50 11.46
CA ILE A 94 -21.12 -17.55 12.45
C ILE A 94 -21.41 -17.01 13.86
N SER A 95 -22.04 -17.83 14.71
CA SER A 95 -22.29 -17.52 16.12
C SER A 95 -20.99 -17.16 16.85
N GLY A 96 -21.00 -16.05 17.61
CA GLY A 96 -19.82 -15.57 18.33
C GLY A 96 -18.81 -14.78 17.49
N SER A 97 -19.15 -14.43 16.25
CA SER A 97 -18.36 -13.49 15.44
C SER A 97 -18.15 -12.16 16.17
N CYS A 98 -16.94 -11.62 16.05
CA CYS A 98 -16.51 -10.39 16.71
C CYS A 98 -16.72 -10.34 18.24
N SER A 99 -16.87 -11.48 18.92
CA SER A 99 -17.13 -11.53 20.38
C SER A 99 -16.06 -10.83 21.22
N GLY A 100 -14.79 -10.92 20.83
CA GLY A 100 -13.68 -10.18 21.45
C GLY A 100 -13.48 -8.75 20.94
N HIS A 101 -14.33 -8.29 20.01
CA HIS A 101 -14.16 -7.06 19.22
C HIS A 101 -15.41 -6.17 19.25
N GLY A 102 -16.20 -6.26 20.32
CA GLY A 102 -17.41 -5.47 20.53
C GLY A 102 -18.64 -5.95 19.73
N GLY A 103 -18.56 -7.12 19.12
CA GLY A 103 -19.64 -7.71 18.32
C GLY A 103 -19.64 -7.25 16.86
N ASN A 104 -20.60 -7.79 16.12
CA ASN A 104 -20.76 -7.59 14.69
C ASN A 104 -21.29 -6.18 14.40
N ALA A 105 -20.62 -5.41 13.55
CA ALA A 105 -21.11 -4.09 13.13
C ALA A 105 -21.81 -4.15 11.77
N ARG A 106 -21.09 -4.57 10.72
CA ARG A 106 -21.62 -4.62 9.35
C ARG A 106 -20.81 -5.52 8.44
N ALA A 107 -21.46 -6.13 7.46
CA ALA A 107 -20.79 -6.94 6.46
C ALA A 107 -20.08 -6.07 5.41
N LEU A 108 -18.94 -6.55 4.92
CA LEU A 108 -18.26 -5.97 3.76
C LEU A 108 -18.64 -6.78 2.52
N TYR A 109 -19.03 -6.07 1.46
CA TYR A 109 -19.55 -6.67 0.24
C TYR A 109 -18.60 -6.42 -0.93
N ALA A 110 -18.48 -7.42 -1.79
CA ALA A 110 -17.97 -7.25 -3.15
C ALA A 110 -19.07 -6.67 -4.04
N PRO A 111 -18.73 -5.75 -4.96
CA PRO A 111 -19.68 -5.22 -5.95
C PRO A 111 -20.25 -6.32 -6.84
#